data_AF-A0A7W5AQ10-F1
#
_entry.id   AF-A0A7W5AQ10-F1
#
_cell.length_a   1.000
_cell.length_b   1.000
_cell.length_c   1.000
_cell.angle_alpha   90.00
_cell.angle_beta   90.00
_cell.angle_gamma   90.00
#
_symmetry.space_group_name_H-M   'P 1'
#
loop_
_entity.id
_entity.type
_entity.pdbx_description
1 polymer ?
#
loop_
_entity_poly.entity_id
_entity_poly.type
_entity_poly.pdbx_seq_one_letter_code
_entity_poly.pdbx_strand_id
1 'polypeptide(L)'
;MLAGITALAGVALCVYSFLLPIMLVALLFEGARSGIVASLLATGGGAVAGVLCLRVAVDERRLAVRPCESCGRVHGRSPDSRAERAPGWAFAGAYVAVAGFGARISVWLADTFAGRWQSEVSRANVSWSAMVVFLVLMSLAGTVLPLALAHRWGRLWPAWVVPLRGRAVPRWLVLGPGLFVGAGLTAYFGIAGNTAWIRGDFGGPFLPLFLEMAGYTLWGIGLLVACASYAALTRPPCRQLIRKQAR
;
A
#
# COMPACT_ATOMS: atom_id res chain seq x y z
N MET A 1 5.75 -4.85 -25.79
CA MET A 1 6.60 -3.70 -25.41
C MET A 1 5.74 -2.47 -25.10
N LEU A 2 4.83 -2.05 -25.99
CA LEU A 2 3.93 -0.91 -25.78
C LEU A 2 3.13 -0.97 -24.46
N ALA A 3 2.46 -2.08 -24.18
CA ALA A 3 1.66 -2.24 -22.95
C ALA A 3 2.47 -2.06 -21.65
N GLY A 4 3.76 -2.42 -21.67
CA GLY A 4 4.65 -2.23 -20.53
C GLY A 4 4.97 -0.75 -20.29
N ILE A 5 5.20 0.00 -21.37
CA ILE A 5 5.46 1.45 -21.33
C ILE A 5 4.19 2.19 -20.89
N THR A 6 3.03 1.85 -21.44
CA THR A 6 1.75 2.45 -21.04
C THR A 6 1.41 2.17 -19.58
N ALA A 7 1.70 0.95 -19.09
CA ALA A 7 1.54 0.63 -17.67
C ALA A 7 2.48 1.48 -16.81
N LEU A 8 3.75 1.61 -17.19
CA LEU A 8 4.73 2.41 -16.46
C LEU A 8 4.32 3.88 -16.38
N ALA A 9 3.92 4.47 -17.51
CA ALA A 9 3.40 5.84 -17.55
C ALA A 9 2.15 6.00 -16.69
N GLY A 10 1.24 5.03 -16.72
CA GLY A 10 0.04 5.04 -15.89
C GLY A 10 0.34 4.97 -14.40
N VAL A 11 1.28 4.11 -13.98
CA VAL A 11 1.79 4.06 -12.60
C VAL A 11 2.40 5.40 -12.22
N ALA A 12 3.29 5.96 -13.05
CA ALA A 12 3.96 7.23 -12.76
C ALA A 12 2.98 8.38 -12.58
N LEU A 13 1.94 8.47 -13.41
CA LEU A 13 0.89 9.48 -13.31
C LEU A 13 0.02 9.32 -12.05
N CYS A 14 -0.38 8.09 -11.71
CA CYS A 14 -1.10 7.81 -10.46
C CYS A 14 -0.24 8.17 -9.23
N VAL A 15 1.05 7.86 -9.31
CA VAL A 15 2.03 8.17 -8.26
C VAL A 15 2.23 9.68 -8.13
N TYR A 16 2.36 10.42 -9.22
CA TYR A 16 2.42 11.89 -9.22
C TYR A 16 1.17 12.51 -8.56
N SER A 17 0.03 11.85 -8.73
CA SER A 17 -1.29 12.33 -8.29
C SER A 17 -1.64 11.96 -6.85
N PHE A 18 -0.70 11.43 -6.08
CA PHE A 18 -0.97 10.94 -4.73
C PHE A 18 -1.47 11.99 -3.74
N LEU A 19 -1.19 13.27 -3.99
CA LEU A 19 -1.66 14.39 -3.16
C LEU A 19 -3.15 14.68 -3.34
N LEU A 20 -3.82 14.09 -4.33
CA LEU A 20 -5.23 14.33 -4.62
C LEU A 20 -6.14 14.19 -3.38
N PRO A 21 -6.03 13.16 -2.52
CA PRO A 21 -6.88 13.05 -1.33
C PRO A 21 -6.62 14.19 -0.33
N ILE A 22 -5.36 14.60 -0.16
CA ILE A 22 -5.00 15.72 0.71
C ILE A 22 -5.58 17.02 0.14
N MET A 23 -5.52 17.22 -1.17
CA MET A 23 -6.10 18.40 -1.82
C MET A 23 -7.63 18.41 -1.72
N LEU A 24 -8.30 17.25 -1.77
CA LEU A 24 -9.74 17.16 -1.53
C LEU A 24 -10.12 17.53 -0.10
N VAL A 25 -9.33 17.07 0.89
CA VAL A 25 -9.51 17.45 2.30
C VAL A 25 -9.26 18.95 2.47
N ALA A 26 -8.15 19.48 1.93
CA ALA A 26 -7.85 20.92 1.98
C ALA A 26 -8.97 21.75 1.33
N LEU A 27 -9.50 21.32 0.18
CA LEU A 27 -10.64 21.98 -0.46
C LEU A 27 -11.89 21.97 0.43
N LEU A 28 -12.16 20.85 1.12
CA LEU A 28 -13.33 20.69 1.98
C LEU A 28 -13.26 21.55 3.25
N PHE A 29 -12.08 21.68 3.86
CA PHE A 29 -11.90 22.36 5.15
C PHE A 29 -11.36 23.80 5.04
N GLU A 30 -10.54 24.10 4.04
CA GLU A 30 -9.88 25.40 3.87
C GLU A 30 -10.49 26.25 2.73
N GLY A 31 -11.39 25.65 1.94
CA GLY A 31 -12.11 26.31 0.85
C GLY A 31 -11.35 26.38 -0.48
N ALA A 32 -12.01 26.91 -1.50
CA ALA A 32 -11.50 26.96 -2.88
C ALA A 32 -10.55 28.13 -3.11
N ARG A 33 -9.29 27.98 -2.68
CA ARG A 33 -8.19 28.90 -3.04
C ARG A 33 -7.61 28.52 -4.40
N SER A 34 -7.17 29.50 -5.19
CA SER A 34 -6.65 29.29 -6.55
C SER A 34 -5.50 28.26 -6.61
N GLY A 35 -4.59 28.27 -5.64
CA GLY A 35 -3.53 27.26 -5.52
C GLY A 35 -4.06 25.84 -5.28
N ILE A 36 -5.06 25.68 -4.40
CA ILE A 36 -5.69 24.38 -4.13
C ILE A 36 -6.42 23.87 -5.37
N VAL A 37 -7.15 24.74 -6.08
CA VAL A 37 -7.87 24.38 -7.31
C VAL A 37 -6.88 23.95 -8.41
N ALA A 38 -5.77 24.68 -8.60
CA ALA A 38 -4.75 24.32 -9.58
C ALA A 38 -4.09 22.97 -9.26
N SER A 39 -3.72 22.74 -7.99
CA SER A 39 -3.15 21.46 -7.54
C SER A 39 -4.16 20.31 -7.66
N LEU A 40 -5.45 20.56 -7.39
CA LEU A 40 -6.53 19.59 -7.55
C LEU A 40 -6.72 19.20 -9.02
N LEU A 41 -6.69 20.17 -9.94
CA LEU A 41 -6.81 19.89 -11.38
C LEU A 41 -5.59 19.12 -11.91
N ALA A 42 -4.38 19.49 -11.49
CA ALA A 42 -3.16 18.82 -11.90
C ALA A 42 -3.10 17.36 -11.40
N THR A 43 -3.37 17.15 -10.10
CA THR A 43 -3.38 15.81 -9.49
C THR A 43 -4.60 15.00 -9.93
N GLY A 44 -5.77 15.62 -10.09
CA GLY A 44 -6.97 14.97 -10.60
C GLY A 44 -6.81 14.50 -12.05
N GLY A 45 -6.29 15.37 -12.92
CA GLY A 45 -5.98 15.04 -14.31
C GLY A 45 -4.94 13.93 -14.44
N GLY A 46 -3.87 14.00 -13.63
CA GLY A 46 -2.87 12.94 -13.56
C GLY A 46 -3.47 11.60 -13.08
N ALA A 47 -4.37 11.60 -12.10
CA ALA A 47 -5.01 10.38 -11.61
C ALA A 47 -5.91 9.75 -12.69
N VAL A 48 -6.71 10.57 -13.38
CA VAL A 48 -7.59 10.11 -14.47
C VAL A 48 -6.74 9.55 -15.61
N ALA A 49 -5.75 10.30 -16.09
CA ALA A 49 -4.85 9.85 -17.16
C ALA A 49 -4.10 8.57 -16.77
N GLY A 50 -3.61 8.50 -15.52
CA GLY A 50 -2.94 7.32 -14.99
C GLY A 50 -3.83 6.07 -15.01
N VAL A 51 -5.08 6.19 -14.54
CA VAL A 51 -6.07 5.11 -14.56
C VAL A 51 -6.40 4.68 -15.99
N LEU A 52 -6.54 5.62 -16.92
CA LEU A 52 -6.81 5.32 -18.33
C LEU A 52 -5.63 4.57 -18.98
N CYS A 53 -4.39 5.02 -18.76
CA CYS A 53 -3.19 4.32 -19.24
C CYS A 53 -3.09 2.91 -18.67
N LEU A 54 -3.37 2.73 -17.38
CA LEU A 54 -3.39 1.41 -16.76
C LEU A 54 -4.48 0.52 -17.34
N ARG A 55 -5.66 1.06 -17.65
CA ARG A 55 -6.74 0.30 -18.31
C ARG A 55 -6.33 -0.15 -19.71
N VAL A 56 -5.80 0.75 -20.52
CA VAL A 56 -5.29 0.42 -21.86
C VAL A 56 -4.22 -0.67 -21.78
N ALA A 57 -3.26 -0.55 -20.86
CA ALA A 57 -2.22 -1.56 -20.67
C ALA A 57 -2.78 -2.92 -20.24
N VAL A 58 -3.81 -2.93 -19.40
CA VAL A 58 -4.51 -4.16 -18.98
C VAL A 58 -5.25 -4.79 -20.15
N ASP A 59 -5.95 -4.00 -20.96
CA ASP A 59 -6.74 -4.50 -22.09
C ASP A 59 -5.83 -5.04 -23.21
N GLU A 60 -4.75 -4.34 -23.54
CA GLU A 60 -3.69 -4.83 -24.42
C GLU A 60 -3.11 -6.17 -23.95
N ARG A 61 -2.84 -6.28 -22.65
CA ARG A 61 -2.34 -7.52 -22.07
C ARG A 61 -3.39 -8.64 -22.12
N ARG A 62 -4.68 -8.33 -21.97
CA ARG A 62 -5.76 -9.32 -22.08
C ARG A 62 -5.85 -9.84 -23.51
N LEU A 63 -5.77 -8.96 -24.51
CA LEU A 63 -5.76 -9.35 -25.93
C LEU A 63 -4.59 -10.29 -26.23
N ALA A 64 -3.40 -10.03 -25.68
CA ALA A 64 -2.21 -10.83 -25.92
C ALA A 64 -2.25 -12.24 -25.27
N VAL A 65 -2.92 -12.42 -24.13
CA VAL A 65 -2.84 -13.66 -23.33
C VAL A 65 -4.13 -14.50 -23.38
N ARG A 66 -5.19 -14.02 -24.06
CA ARG A 66 -6.50 -14.70 -24.19
C ARG A 66 -7.01 -15.29 -22.87
N PRO A 67 -7.22 -14.47 -21.82
CA PRO A 67 -7.73 -14.97 -20.55
C PRO A 67 -9.15 -15.51 -20.69
N CYS A 68 -9.55 -16.38 -19.78
CA CYS A 68 -10.92 -16.87 -19.68
C CYS A 68 -11.92 -15.71 -19.63
N GLU A 69 -12.88 -15.68 -20.55
CA GLU A 69 -13.87 -14.60 -20.67
C GLU A 69 -14.75 -14.44 -19.42
N SER A 70 -14.96 -15.52 -18.66
CA SER A 70 -15.79 -15.50 -17.45
C SER A 70 -15.07 -14.90 -16.23
N CYS A 71 -13.75 -15.09 -16.10
CA CYS A 71 -13.03 -14.71 -14.88
C CYS A 71 -11.78 -13.84 -15.10
N GLY A 72 -11.42 -13.57 -16.35
CA GLY A 72 -10.25 -12.79 -16.74
C GLY A 72 -8.91 -13.42 -16.34
N ARG A 73 -8.86 -14.73 -16.03
CA ARG A 73 -7.65 -15.45 -15.64
C ARG A 73 -7.10 -16.33 -16.76
N VAL A 74 -5.80 -16.59 -16.68
CA VAL A 74 -5.11 -17.56 -17.53
C VAL A 74 -4.88 -18.80 -16.68
N HIS A 75 -5.77 -19.79 -16.84
CA HIS A 75 -5.72 -21.02 -16.06
C HIS A 75 -4.37 -21.74 -16.23
N GLY A 76 -3.85 -22.32 -15.15
CA GLY A 76 -2.52 -22.94 -15.11
C GLY A 76 -1.35 -21.97 -14.92
N ARG A 77 -1.57 -20.64 -14.99
CA ARG A 77 -0.53 -19.62 -14.75
C ARG A 77 -0.89 -18.63 -13.64
N SER A 78 -2.18 -18.41 -13.39
CA SER A 78 -2.67 -17.62 -12.26
C SER A 78 -3.02 -18.51 -11.07
N PRO A 79 -2.87 -18.03 -9.82
CA PRO A 79 -3.34 -18.78 -8.66
C PRO A 79 -4.81 -19.15 -8.80
N ASP A 80 -5.15 -20.40 -8.54
CA ASP A 80 -6.50 -20.94 -8.69
C ASP A 80 -7.27 -20.90 -7.36
N SER A 81 -6.56 -20.93 -6.22
CA SER A 81 -7.17 -20.91 -4.89
C SER A 81 -6.54 -19.92 -3.89
N ARG A 82 -7.34 -19.51 -2.90
CA ARG A 82 -6.88 -18.72 -1.73
C ARG A 82 -5.94 -19.49 -0.81
N ALA A 83 -5.96 -20.82 -0.89
CA ALA A 83 -5.16 -21.72 -0.08
C ALA A 83 -3.71 -21.81 -0.57
N GLU A 84 -3.44 -21.41 -1.82
CA GLU A 84 -2.09 -21.38 -2.36
C GLU A 84 -1.18 -20.44 -1.57
N ARG A 85 0.09 -20.84 -1.52
CA ARG A 85 1.15 -20.06 -0.88
C ARG A 85 1.41 -18.81 -1.73
N ALA A 86 1.65 -17.68 -1.06
CA ALA A 86 2.08 -16.50 -1.77
C ALA A 86 3.45 -16.76 -2.43
N PRO A 87 3.70 -16.22 -3.64
CA PRO A 87 4.98 -16.35 -4.32
C PRO A 87 6.10 -15.68 -3.51
N GLY A 88 7.35 -16.13 -3.69
CA GLY A 88 8.49 -15.69 -2.89
C GLY A 88 8.70 -14.17 -2.88
N TRP A 89 8.45 -13.48 -4.01
CA TRP A 89 8.54 -12.02 -4.10
C TRP A 89 7.52 -11.28 -3.23
N ALA A 90 6.33 -11.86 -3.02
CA ALA A 90 5.30 -11.25 -2.17
C ALA A 90 5.64 -11.42 -0.69
N PHE A 91 6.22 -12.58 -0.33
CA PHE A 91 6.82 -12.79 0.99
C PHE A 91 7.96 -11.80 1.23
N ALA A 92 8.89 -11.68 0.28
CA ALA A 92 9.97 -10.70 0.36
C ALA A 92 9.43 -9.28 0.55
N GLY A 93 8.43 -8.86 -0.23
CA GLY A 93 7.78 -7.56 -0.06
C GLY A 93 7.19 -7.34 1.34
N ALA A 94 6.50 -8.34 1.90
CA ALA A 94 5.96 -8.25 3.25
C ALA A 94 7.06 -8.12 4.32
N TYR A 95 8.15 -8.88 4.22
CA TYR A 95 9.26 -8.80 5.17
C TYR A 95 10.11 -7.54 4.98
N VAL A 96 10.26 -7.04 3.76
CA VAL A 96 10.83 -5.72 3.48
C VAL A 96 9.98 -4.64 4.16
N ALA A 97 8.65 -4.78 4.13
CA ALA A 97 7.79 -3.83 4.81
C ALA A 97 7.98 -3.84 6.34
N VAL A 98 8.07 -5.03 6.93
CA VAL A 98 8.35 -5.20 8.37
C VAL A 98 9.73 -4.64 8.74
N ALA A 99 10.75 -4.89 7.91
CA ALA A 99 12.09 -4.36 8.11
C ALA A 99 12.13 -2.84 8.00
N GLY A 100 11.42 -2.26 7.02
CA GLY A 100 11.28 -0.81 6.88
C GLY A 100 10.59 -0.16 8.08
N PHE A 101 9.52 -0.78 8.59
CA PHE A 101 8.89 -0.36 9.84
C PHE A 101 9.87 -0.44 11.01
N GLY A 102 10.62 -1.53 11.14
CA GLY A 102 11.66 -1.68 12.17
C GLY A 102 12.74 -0.60 12.11
N ALA A 103 13.23 -0.28 10.90
CA ALA A 103 14.19 0.78 10.67
C ALA A 103 13.65 2.16 11.07
N ARG A 104 12.36 2.42 10.81
CA ARG A 104 11.71 3.65 11.23
C ARG A 104 11.55 3.74 12.76
N ILE A 105 11.11 2.65 13.39
CA ILE A 105 10.87 2.60 14.83
C ILE A 105 12.17 2.66 15.63
N SER A 106 13.28 2.15 15.09
CA SER A 106 14.57 2.22 15.80
C SER A 106 15.00 3.66 16.07
N VAL A 107 14.72 4.59 15.16
CA VAL A 107 15.00 6.03 15.35
C VAL A 107 14.12 6.60 16.47
N TRP A 108 12.82 6.30 16.46
CA TRP A 108 11.89 6.75 17.50
C TRP A 108 12.28 6.20 18.89
N LEU A 109 12.66 4.91 18.96
CA LEU A 109 13.14 4.31 20.19
C LEU A 109 14.44 4.96 20.67
N ALA A 110 15.39 5.21 19.78
CA ALA A 110 16.65 5.86 20.12
C ALA A 110 16.42 7.29 20.68
N ASP A 111 15.51 8.06 20.09
CA ASP A 111 15.15 9.39 20.60
C ASP A 111 14.40 9.33 21.93
N THR A 112 13.55 8.31 22.12
CA THR A 112 12.83 8.09 23.39
C THR A 112 13.81 7.74 24.51
N PHE A 113 14.72 6.80 24.29
CA PHE A 113 15.72 6.41 25.29
C PHE A 113 16.72 7.53 25.60
N ALA A 114 17.01 8.39 24.62
CA ALA A 114 17.86 9.54 24.83
C ALA A 114 17.13 10.76 25.43
N GLY A 115 15.83 10.64 25.76
CA GLY A 115 15.03 11.74 26.30
C GLY A 115 14.80 12.91 25.35
N ARG A 116 15.08 12.74 24.05
CA ARG A 116 14.87 13.76 23.00
C ARG A 116 13.42 13.82 22.53
N TRP A 117 12.65 12.78 22.81
CA TRP A 117 11.22 12.68 22.50
C TRP A 117 10.39 12.69 23.80
N GLN A 118 9.26 13.39 23.94
CA GLN A 118 8.56 14.33 23.04
C GLN A 118 8.99 15.79 23.24
N SER A 119 9.01 16.58 22.15
CA SER A 119 9.10 18.05 22.22
C SER A 119 7.92 18.65 22.99
N GLU A 120 8.14 19.79 23.65
CA GLU A 120 7.12 20.49 24.44
C GLU A 120 5.87 20.83 23.61
N VAL A 121 6.08 21.22 22.35
CA VAL A 121 5.00 21.51 21.38
C VAL A 121 4.16 20.28 21.08
N SER A 122 4.77 19.10 20.92
CA SER A 122 4.01 17.85 20.69
C SER A 122 3.22 17.44 21.93
N ARG A 123 3.80 17.67 23.12
CA ARG A 123 3.19 17.31 24.40
C ARG A 123 1.95 18.16 24.72
N ALA A 124 1.94 19.42 24.28
CA ALA A 124 0.81 20.34 24.47
C ALA A 124 -0.37 20.07 23.51
N ASN A 125 -0.10 19.53 22.31
CA ASN A 125 -1.09 19.43 21.23
C ASN A 125 -1.65 18.02 20.99
N VAL A 126 -1.05 16.98 21.58
CA VAL A 126 -1.47 15.60 21.35
C VAL A 126 -1.89 14.95 22.67
N SER A 127 -3.15 14.50 22.73
CA SER A 127 -3.63 13.73 23.88
C SER A 127 -2.90 12.39 23.99
N TRP A 128 -2.66 11.94 25.23
CA TRP A 128 -2.02 10.65 25.50
C TRP A 128 -2.78 9.48 24.84
N SER A 129 -4.12 9.53 24.85
CA SER A 129 -4.96 8.52 24.20
C SER A 129 -4.75 8.47 22.68
N ALA A 130 -4.69 9.63 22.01
CA ALA A 130 -4.42 9.69 20.57
C ALA A 130 -3.04 9.10 20.23
N MET A 131 -2.03 9.39 21.07
CA MET A 131 -0.69 8.83 20.91
C MET A 131 -0.67 7.29 21.02
N VAL A 132 -1.32 6.74 22.05
CA VAL A 132 -1.40 5.28 22.25
C VAL A 132 -2.12 4.62 21.07
N VAL A 133 -3.25 5.18 20.63
CA VAL A 133 -4.00 4.66 19.47
C VAL A 133 -3.13 4.70 18.21
N PHE A 134 -2.42 5.80 17.96
CA PHE A 134 -1.52 5.93 16.83
C PHE A 134 -0.42 4.87 16.83
N LEU A 135 0.25 4.66 17.97
CA LEU A 135 1.31 3.65 18.09
C LEU A 135 0.77 2.24 17.84
N VAL A 136 -0.38 1.89 18.42
CA VAL A 136 -1.01 0.58 18.19
C VAL A 136 -1.34 0.39 16.71
N LEU A 137 -1.99 1.37 16.08
CA LEU A 137 -2.34 1.29 14.66
C LEU A 137 -1.10 1.24 13.76
N MET A 138 -0.07 2.01 14.09
CA MET A 138 1.20 2.02 13.38
C MET A 138 1.88 0.65 13.50
N SER A 139 1.95 0.06 14.69
CA SER A 139 2.53 -1.27 14.89
C SER A 139 1.74 -2.35 14.14
N LEU A 140 0.41 -2.31 14.17
CA LEU A 140 -0.43 -3.22 13.40
C LEU A 140 -0.19 -3.08 11.90
N ALA A 141 -0.11 -1.84 11.40
CA ALA A 141 0.14 -1.56 10.00
C ALA A 141 1.58 -1.93 9.56
N GLY A 142 2.55 -1.88 10.48
CA GLY A 142 3.96 -2.18 10.24
C GLY A 142 4.33 -3.65 10.36
N THR A 143 3.52 -4.44 11.07
CA THR A 143 3.83 -5.86 11.35
C THR A 143 2.71 -6.79 10.90
N VAL A 144 1.55 -6.72 11.54
CA VAL A 144 0.41 -7.62 11.31
C VAL A 144 -0.10 -7.49 9.89
N LEU A 145 -0.27 -6.28 9.37
CA LEU A 145 -0.83 -6.05 8.04
C LEU A 145 0.06 -6.63 6.90
N PRO A 146 1.38 -6.36 6.82
CA PRO A 146 2.27 -7.00 5.84
C PRO A 146 2.23 -8.52 5.92
N LEU A 147 2.27 -9.08 7.14
CA LEU A 147 2.24 -10.52 7.33
C LEU A 147 0.88 -11.12 6.96
N ALA A 148 -0.23 -10.43 7.20
CA ALA A 148 -1.56 -10.84 6.76
C ALA A 148 -1.65 -10.90 5.23
N LEU A 149 -1.00 -9.97 4.52
CA LEU A 149 -0.96 -9.95 3.06
C LEU A 149 -0.20 -11.16 2.49
N ALA A 150 0.88 -11.60 3.13
CA ALA A 150 1.69 -12.71 2.64
C ALA A 150 1.19 -14.09 3.10
N HIS A 151 0.82 -14.23 4.37
CA HIS A 151 0.52 -15.51 4.98
C HIS A 151 -0.95 -15.95 4.81
N ARG A 152 -1.17 -17.26 4.92
CA ARG A 152 -2.50 -17.89 4.75
C ARG A 152 -3.56 -17.33 5.70
N TRP A 153 -3.16 -16.98 6.92
CA TRP A 153 -4.09 -16.51 7.97
C TRP A 153 -4.73 -15.15 7.66
N GLY A 154 -4.12 -14.33 6.79
CA GLY A 154 -4.78 -13.10 6.31
C GLY A 154 -5.74 -13.34 5.14
N ARG A 155 -5.78 -14.55 4.57
CA ARG A 155 -6.72 -14.95 3.51
C ARG A 155 -7.85 -15.85 4.01
N LEU A 156 -7.53 -16.69 4.99
CA LEU A 156 -8.43 -17.65 5.62
C LEU A 156 -8.31 -17.50 7.14
N TRP A 157 -9.43 -17.36 7.82
CA TRP A 157 -9.44 -17.22 9.26
C TRP A 157 -8.80 -18.47 9.93
N PRO A 158 -7.86 -18.26 10.86
CA PRO A 158 -7.14 -19.34 11.50
C PRO A 158 -8.04 -20.16 12.42
N ALA A 159 -7.58 -21.37 12.77
CA ALA A 159 -8.40 -22.35 13.49
C ALA A 159 -8.81 -21.91 14.91
N TRP A 160 -8.06 -20.98 15.52
CA TRP A 160 -8.37 -20.43 16.85
C TRP A 160 -9.48 -19.38 16.84
N VAL A 161 -9.87 -18.85 15.68
CA VAL A 161 -11.03 -17.94 15.55
C VAL A 161 -12.26 -18.80 15.29
N VAL A 162 -12.73 -19.48 16.34
CA VAL A 162 -13.77 -20.54 16.28
C VAL A 162 -14.98 -20.19 15.41
N PRO A 163 -15.64 -19.01 15.53
CA PRO A 163 -16.84 -18.73 14.73
C PRO A 163 -16.54 -18.52 13.24
N LEU A 164 -15.29 -18.24 12.86
CA LEU A 164 -14.89 -17.92 11.49
C LEU A 164 -13.92 -18.93 10.90
N ARG A 165 -13.56 -19.98 11.63
CA ARG A 165 -12.53 -20.96 11.24
C ARG A 165 -12.64 -21.40 9.79
N GLY A 166 -11.55 -21.23 9.04
CA GLY A 166 -11.45 -21.66 7.63
C GLY A 166 -12.27 -20.83 6.65
N ARG A 167 -13.08 -19.86 7.11
CA ARG A 167 -13.80 -18.95 6.22
C ARG A 167 -12.82 -17.97 5.57
N ALA A 168 -13.20 -17.51 4.38
CA ALA A 168 -12.49 -16.47 3.68
C ALA A 168 -12.51 -15.15 4.47
N VAL A 169 -11.33 -14.55 4.66
CA VAL A 169 -11.23 -13.18 5.16
C VAL A 169 -11.80 -12.23 4.08
N PRO A 170 -12.64 -11.25 4.45
CA PRO A 170 -13.12 -10.25 3.50
C PRO A 170 -11.95 -9.53 2.83
N ARG A 171 -11.91 -9.54 1.49
CA ARG A 171 -10.76 -9.07 0.71
C ARG A 171 -10.35 -7.65 1.09
N TRP A 172 -11.31 -6.74 1.21
CA TRP A 172 -11.06 -5.32 1.46
C TRP A 172 -10.65 -5.01 2.89
N LEU A 173 -10.89 -5.92 3.83
CA LEU A 173 -10.45 -5.75 5.23
C LEU A 173 -8.93 -5.67 5.35
N VAL A 174 -8.21 -6.44 4.53
CA VAL A 174 -6.73 -6.46 4.52
C VAL A 174 -6.19 -5.63 3.35
N LEU A 175 -6.78 -5.79 2.16
CA LEU A 175 -6.29 -5.11 0.96
C LEU A 175 -6.50 -3.59 1.01
N GLY A 176 -7.61 -3.11 1.57
CA GLY A 176 -7.92 -1.67 1.65
C GLY A 176 -6.89 -0.92 2.48
N PRO A 177 -6.68 -1.28 3.76
CA PRO A 177 -5.64 -0.69 4.59
C PRO A 177 -4.23 -0.85 3.98
N GLY A 178 -3.91 -2.04 3.42
CA GLY A 178 -2.62 -2.28 2.79
C GLY A 178 -2.34 -1.34 1.61
N LEU A 179 -3.33 -1.10 0.75
CA LEU A 179 -3.22 -0.14 -0.35
C LEU A 179 -3.15 1.30 0.15
N PHE A 180 -3.99 1.66 1.13
CA PHE A 180 -4.04 3.01 1.68
C PHE A 180 -2.72 3.40 2.34
N VAL A 181 -2.24 2.58 3.30
CA VAL A 181 -0.98 2.80 4.00
C VAL A 181 0.20 2.67 3.04
N GLY A 182 0.20 1.63 2.20
CA GLY A 182 1.28 1.38 1.24
C GLY A 182 1.48 2.55 0.27
N ALA A 183 0.39 3.03 -0.34
CA ALA A 183 0.42 4.16 -1.26
C ALA A 183 0.76 5.47 -0.53
N GLY A 184 0.14 5.73 0.63
CA GLY A 184 0.40 6.92 1.43
C GLY A 184 1.86 7.04 1.84
N LEU A 185 2.46 5.98 2.38
CA LEU A 185 3.87 5.99 2.80
C LEU A 185 4.82 6.11 1.61
N THR A 186 4.59 5.35 0.55
CA THR A 186 5.44 5.38 -0.65
C THR A 186 5.46 6.78 -1.26
N ALA A 187 4.31 7.43 -1.31
CA ALA A 187 4.20 8.71 -1.98
C ALA A 187 4.63 9.88 -1.07
N TYR A 188 4.18 9.89 0.20
CA TYR A 188 4.56 10.93 1.14
C TYR A 188 6.05 10.87 1.50
N PHE A 189 6.56 9.73 1.97
CA PHE A 189 7.97 9.62 2.37
C PHE A 189 8.87 9.27 1.20
N GLY A 190 8.47 8.31 0.36
CA GLY A 190 9.30 7.85 -0.76
C GLY A 190 9.49 8.88 -1.86
N ILE A 191 8.54 9.80 -2.06
CA ILE A 191 8.62 10.81 -3.12
C ILE A 191 8.76 12.20 -2.53
N ALA A 192 7.75 12.71 -1.82
CA ALA A 192 7.80 14.08 -1.32
C ALA A 192 8.92 14.26 -0.28
N GLY A 193 8.99 13.37 0.71
CA GLY A 193 10.01 13.40 1.76
C GLY A 193 11.43 13.28 1.19
N ASN A 194 11.69 12.29 0.34
CA ASN A 194 12.99 12.16 -0.31
C ASN A 194 13.33 13.33 -1.24
N THR A 195 12.36 13.88 -1.98
CA THR A 195 12.58 15.06 -2.83
C THR A 195 12.97 16.28 -2.00
N ALA A 196 12.23 16.54 -0.93
CA ALA A 196 12.51 17.65 -0.02
C ALA A 196 13.86 17.46 0.70
N TRP A 197 14.21 16.23 1.08
CA TRP A 197 15.52 15.93 1.64
C TRP A 197 16.66 16.18 0.64
N ILE A 198 16.54 15.70 -0.61
CA ILE A 198 17.53 15.92 -1.68
C ILE A 198 17.69 17.42 -2.00
N ARG A 199 16.60 18.19 -1.94
CA ARG A 199 16.62 19.66 -2.12
C ARG A 199 17.23 20.41 -0.93
N GLY A 200 17.35 19.77 0.22
CA GLY A 200 17.84 20.39 1.45
C GLY A 200 16.78 21.19 2.20
N ASP A 201 15.48 20.95 1.96
CA ASP A 201 14.39 21.67 2.62
C ASP A 201 14.30 21.36 4.13
N PHE A 202 14.87 20.23 4.55
CA PHE A 202 15.08 19.88 5.96
C PHE A 202 16.37 19.05 6.12
N GLY A 203 16.96 19.08 7.31
CA GLY A 203 18.25 18.45 7.59
C GLY A 203 18.36 17.90 9.01
N GLY A 204 19.40 17.11 9.23
CA GLY A 204 19.68 16.45 10.49
C GLY A 204 20.80 15.41 10.34
N PRO A 205 21.12 14.67 11.40
CA PRO A 205 22.10 13.58 11.33
C PRO A 205 21.70 12.57 10.24
N PHE A 206 22.65 12.24 9.36
CA PHE A 206 22.38 11.43 8.16
C PHE A 206 21.70 10.09 8.49
N LEU A 207 22.25 9.33 9.44
CA LEU A 207 21.79 7.97 9.70
C LEU A 207 20.35 7.91 10.23
N PRO A 208 19.94 8.67 11.28
CA PRO A 208 18.54 8.76 11.69
C PRO A 208 17.61 9.18 10.54
N LEU A 209 17.97 10.23 9.80
CA LEU A 209 17.13 10.75 8.73
C LEU A 209 16.95 9.73 7.60
N PHE A 210 18.04 9.06 7.21
CA PHE A 210 18.02 7.98 6.25
C PHE A 210 17.13 6.82 6.72
N LEU A 211 17.28 6.37 7.97
CA LEU A 211 16.47 5.28 8.53
C LEU A 211 14.98 5.63 8.60
N GLU A 212 14.62 6.88 8.90
CA GLU A 212 13.23 7.31 8.86
C GLU A 212 12.67 7.33 7.43
N MET A 213 13.37 7.99 6.50
CA MET A 213 12.90 8.16 5.13
C MET A 213 12.90 6.83 4.37
N ALA A 214 14.01 6.10 4.39
CA ALA A 214 14.11 4.78 3.76
C ALA A 214 13.21 3.76 4.46
N GLY A 215 13.09 3.81 5.79
CA GLY A 215 12.21 2.93 6.56
C GLY A 215 10.74 3.04 6.13
N TYR A 216 10.19 4.26 6.09
CA TYR A 216 8.84 4.47 5.60
C TYR A 216 8.67 4.11 4.12
N THR A 217 9.67 4.41 3.29
CA THR A 217 9.63 4.12 1.85
C THR A 217 9.58 2.61 1.59
N LEU A 218 10.47 1.84 2.24
CA LEU A 218 10.51 0.38 2.15
C LEU A 218 9.24 -0.25 2.75
N TRP A 219 8.73 0.32 3.83
CA TRP A 219 7.44 -0.08 4.40
C TRP A 219 6.30 0.08 3.38
N GLY A 220 6.18 1.26 2.76
CA GLY A 220 5.18 1.53 1.74
C GLY A 220 5.27 0.61 0.52
N ILE A 221 6.46 0.52 -0.08
CA ILE A 221 6.69 -0.29 -1.29
C ILE A 221 6.44 -1.77 -0.99
N GLY A 222 6.97 -2.28 0.13
CA GLY A 222 6.77 -3.67 0.54
C GLY A 222 5.30 -4.03 0.72
N LEU A 223 4.49 -3.13 1.29
CA LEU A 223 3.04 -3.28 1.38
C LEU A 223 2.38 -3.36 0.01
N LEU A 224 2.73 -2.48 -0.92
CA LEU A 224 2.16 -2.48 -2.27
C LEU A 224 2.50 -3.75 -3.05
N VAL A 225 3.73 -4.23 -2.92
CA VAL A 225 4.16 -5.53 -3.47
C VAL A 225 3.32 -6.66 -2.88
N ALA A 226 3.20 -6.74 -1.54
CA ALA A 226 2.40 -7.77 -0.89
C ALA A 226 0.90 -7.69 -1.29
N CYS A 227 0.36 -6.47 -1.42
CA CYS A 227 -1.00 -6.21 -1.89
C CYS A 227 -1.25 -6.74 -3.31
N ALA A 228 -0.29 -6.60 -4.23
CA ALA A 228 -0.43 -7.09 -5.60
C ALA A 228 -0.67 -8.61 -5.64
N SER A 229 0.07 -9.36 -4.81
CA SER A 229 -0.12 -10.81 -4.68
C SER A 229 -1.43 -11.16 -3.96
N TYR A 230 -1.73 -10.50 -2.85
CA TYR A 230 -2.96 -10.72 -2.09
C TYR A 230 -4.21 -10.47 -2.95
N ALA A 231 -4.19 -9.41 -3.77
CA ALA A 231 -5.25 -9.07 -4.70
C ALA A 231 -5.43 -10.12 -5.81
N ALA A 232 -4.38 -10.83 -6.21
CA ALA A 232 -4.46 -11.94 -7.16
C ALA A 232 -5.04 -13.20 -6.50
N LEU A 233 -4.56 -13.56 -5.30
CA LEU A 233 -4.96 -14.76 -4.55
C LEU A 233 -6.39 -14.70 -4.02
N THR A 234 -6.90 -13.50 -3.71
CA THR A 234 -8.25 -13.34 -3.12
C THR A 234 -9.37 -13.10 -4.12
N ARG A 235 -9.09 -13.18 -5.43
CA ARG A 235 -10.13 -13.09 -6.47
C ARG A 235 -11.15 -14.23 -6.31
N PRO A 236 -12.45 -13.98 -6.59
CA PRO A 236 -13.46 -15.01 -6.54
C PRO A 236 -13.14 -16.15 -7.53
N PRO A 237 -13.46 -17.42 -7.19
CA PRO A 237 -13.19 -18.56 -8.05
C PRO A 237 -13.95 -18.45 -9.38
N CYS A 238 -13.39 -19.03 -10.44
CA CYS A 238 -14.00 -19.01 -11.78
C CYS A 238 -15.23 -19.91 -11.83
N ARG A 239 -16.39 -19.36 -12.26
CA ARG A 239 -17.65 -20.12 -12.38
C ARG A 239 -17.55 -21.27 -13.40
N GLN A 240 -16.77 -21.13 -14.46
CA GLN A 240 -16.61 -22.17 -15.49
C GLN A 240 -15.80 -23.38 -15.01
N LEU A 241 -14.77 -23.17 -14.17
CA LEU A 241 -14.00 -24.26 -13.58
C LEU A 241 -14.83 -25.08 -12.59
N ILE A 242 -15.61 -24.40 -11.74
CA ILE A 242 -16.53 -25.05 -10.79
C ILE A 242 -17.52 -25.95 -11.55
N ARG A 243 -18.05 -25.47 -12.69
CA ARG A 243 -19.01 -26.23 -13.50
C ARG A 243 -18.40 -27.45 -14.18
N LYS A 244 -17.10 -27.41 -14.52
CA LYS A 244 -16.38 -28.57 -15.10
C LYS A 244 -16.02 -29.63 -14.06
N GLN A 245 -15.80 -29.26 -12.80
CA GLN A 245 -15.49 -30.21 -11.72
C GLN A 245 -16.73 -30.90 -11.14
N ALA A 246 -17.92 -30.37 -11.41
CA ALA A 246 -19.20 -30.93 -10.98
C ALA A 246 -19.84 -31.89 -12.00
N ARG A 247 -19.17 -32.13 -13.13
CA ARG A 247 -19.52 -33.13 -14.15
C ARG A 247 -18.46 -34.21 -14.17
#